data_AF-A0A7X0GUL7-F1
#
_entry.id   AF-A0A7X0GUL7-F1
#
_cell.length_a   1.000
_cell.length_b   1.000
_cell.length_c   1.000
_cell.angle_alpha   90.00
_cell.angle_beta   90.00
_cell.angle_gamma   90.00
#
_symmetry.space_group_name_H-M   'P 1'
#
loop_
_entity.id
_entity.type
_entity.pdbx_description
1 polymer ?
#
loop_
_entity_poly.entity_id
_entity_poly.type
_entity_poly.pdbx_seq_one_letter_code
_entity_poly.pdbx_strand_id
1 'polypeptide(L)'
;MTALPRTAQAVDFLCEHTPSKSRVMALLDHDHGPRSLAAVLTCKDPDHAHEAVDILRRVLARREATCADDELRALTAVMPDAPAGSLRQAVTHAATGTWPTGPGVLYEVVEPEDPESAGAQDAAPVPFEPSSHPRLKDLPGKVVRIARLYEFHVTDEDALIRAATDRGWEPLQATDLGDDDPRDLVGAVMTLTDDLNVPGAQTLEDQSVAEVLSPEDGDELADWNPSPVAIRFHHGWRLRYERSRPAAKTPTPNFAALFPIRECDCAGKSEDCETCGWQLTPRTADLLSTALSVLADQAFDDAARLGDQYLPDAHSTGWAVFDRLPPLTRSADHRWRRRMARAFDDLADDLNKGRWPEPTCTAEEMALHLAIEDAPTYLEDRLADDEHHTLPRHEDDYSWDACSDLLFQDHDVLMLFDASLAGIEAPGNPAHQRLGAGDLRVDSWFEPFDNGVARNPQRGFRR
;
A
#
# COMPACT_ATOMS: atom_id res chain seq x y z
N MET A 1 -19.97 30.79 15.92
CA MET A 1 -18.73 30.31 16.54
C MET A 1 -17.66 30.27 15.46
N THR A 2 -16.67 31.15 15.56
CA THR A 2 -15.57 31.30 14.61
C THR A 2 -14.78 30.00 14.58
N ALA A 3 -14.71 29.34 13.42
CA ALA A 3 -13.91 28.12 13.26
C ALA A 3 -12.45 28.47 13.57
N LEU A 4 -11.86 27.80 14.56
CA LEU A 4 -10.42 27.87 14.79
C LEU A 4 -9.72 27.40 13.50
N PRO A 5 -8.68 28.11 13.02
CA PRO A 5 -7.92 27.64 11.87
C PRO A 5 -7.34 26.26 12.19
N ARG A 6 -7.73 25.24 11.43
CA ARG A 6 -7.16 23.89 11.52
C ARG A 6 -5.70 24.00 11.06
N THR A 7 -4.77 23.77 11.98
CA THR A 7 -3.32 23.87 11.74
C THR A 7 -2.73 22.49 11.55
N ALA A 8 -1.94 22.29 10.50
CA ALA A 8 -1.17 21.08 10.29
C ALA A 8 0.18 21.16 11.03
N GLN A 9 0.77 20.04 11.42
CA GLN A 9 2.10 20.00 12.04
C GLN A 9 3.18 19.73 10.99
N ALA A 10 4.23 20.54 10.94
CA ALA A 10 5.36 20.24 10.06
C ALA A 10 6.17 19.06 10.62
N VAL A 11 6.34 18.02 9.79
CA VAL A 11 7.07 16.79 10.09
C VAL A 11 8.47 16.81 9.50
N ASP A 12 8.61 17.24 8.24
CA ASP A 12 9.89 17.29 7.52
C ASP A 12 9.85 18.28 6.35
N PHE A 13 11.00 18.53 5.71
CA PHE A 13 11.15 19.31 4.49
C PHE A 13 11.92 18.53 3.43
N LEU A 14 11.47 18.60 2.18
CA LEU A 14 11.98 17.82 1.04
C LEU A 14 12.28 18.71 -0.16
N CYS A 15 13.22 18.28 -1.00
CA CYS A 15 13.47 18.90 -2.31
C CYS A 15 12.83 18.08 -3.43
N GLU A 16 12.21 18.76 -4.38
CA GLU A 16 11.84 18.24 -5.70
C GLU A 16 12.72 18.96 -6.74
N HIS A 17 13.42 18.21 -7.57
CA HIS A 17 14.28 18.78 -8.62
C HIS A 17 13.74 18.42 -10.01
N THR A 18 13.71 19.42 -10.88
CA THR A 18 13.47 19.26 -12.31
C THR A 18 14.64 19.89 -13.10
N PRO A 19 14.76 19.64 -14.41
CA PRO A 19 15.83 20.24 -15.22
C PRO A 19 15.86 21.77 -15.20
N SER A 20 14.76 22.44 -14.86
CA SER A 20 14.62 23.90 -14.93
C SER A 20 14.43 24.59 -13.57
N LYS A 21 14.07 23.85 -12.51
CA LYS A 21 13.79 24.41 -11.18
C LYS A 21 13.92 23.37 -10.06
N SER A 22 14.11 23.87 -8.85
CA SER A 22 14.08 23.10 -7.60
C SER A 22 13.00 23.66 -6.69
N ARG A 23 12.17 22.80 -6.10
CA ARG A 23 11.11 23.18 -5.16
C ARG A 23 11.43 22.61 -3.78
N VAL A 24 11.16 23.39 -2.75
CA VAL A 24 11.17 22.90 -1.37
C VAL A 24 9.73 22.67 -0.94
N MET A 25 9.47 21.51 -0.34
CA MET A 25 8.15 21.06 0.10
C MET A 25 8.18 20.80 1.61
N ALA A 26 7.10 21.14 2.31
CA ALA A 26 6.88 20.80 3.72
C ALA A 26 5.99 19.56 3.80
N LEU A 27 6.43 18.54 4.51
CA LEU A 27 5.62 17.39 4.87
C LEU A 27 4.83 17.73 6.14
N LEU A 28 3.51 17.67 6.05
CA LEU A 28 2.60 18.12 7.10
C LEU A 28 1.76 16.96 7.63
N ASP A 29 1.60 16.87 8.94
CA ASP A 29 0.66 15.99 9.64
C ASP A 29 -0.63 16.76 9.96
N HIS A 30 -1.78 16.10 9.84
CA HIS A 30 -3.07 16.70 10.16
C HIS A 30 -3.74 15.89 11.26
N ASP A 31 -4.35 16.56 12.25
CA ASP A 31 -4.96 15.89 13.42
C ASP A 31 -5.98 14.79 13.05
N HIS A 32 -6.60 14.89 11.87
CA HIS A 32 -7.60 13.95 11.37
C HIS A 32 -7.50 13.72 9.85
N GLY A 33 -6.28 13.67 9.29
CA GLY A 33 -6.11 13.52 7.84
C GLY A 33 -4.73 12.97 7.44
N PRO A 34 -4.58 12.55 6.17
CA PRO A 34 -3.32 12.04 5.65
C PRO A 34 -2.25 13.12 5.69
N ARG A 35 -0.99 12.71 5.83
CA ARG A 35 0.12 13.65 5.67
C ARG A 35 0.09 14.26 4.27
N SER A 36 0.29 15.55 4.17
CA SER A 36 0.26 16.27 2.89
C SER A 36 1.59 16.96 2.62
N LEU A 37 1.94 17.12 1.34
CA LEU A 37 3.04 18.00 0.93
C LEU A 37 2.50 19.38 0.60
N ALA A 38 3.06 20.42 1.21
CA ALA A 38 2.77 21.81 0.89
C ALA A 38 4.00 22.47 0.27
N ALA A 39 3.82 23.18 -0.85
CA ALA A 39 4.91 23.92 -1.47
C ALA A 39 5.39 25.05 -0.56
N VAL A 40 6.71 25.14 -0.37
CA VAL A 40 7.37 26.16 0.46
C VAL A 40 7.94 27.26 -0.43
N LEU A 41 8.86 26.90 -1.32
CA LEU A 41 9.48 27.83 -2.26
C LEU A 41 9.92 27.12 -3.53
N THR A 42 10.23 27.89 -4.56
CA THR A 42 10.82 27.42 -5.81
C THR A 42 12.03 28.28 -6.13
N CYS A 43 13.18 27.68 -6.42
CA CYS A 43 14.39 28.36 -6.85
C CYS A 43 14.98 27.66 -8.09
N LYS A 44 15.87 28.33 -8.82
CA LYS A 44 16.52 27.74 -10.00
C LYS A 44 17.71 26.86 -9.65
N ASP A 45 18.37 27.17 -8.54
CA ASP A 45 19.61 26.54 -8.12
C ASP A 45 19.30 25.38 -7.13
N PRO A 46 19.67 24.13 -7.47
CA PRO A 46 19.50 22.97 -6.59
C PRO A 46 20.23 23.09 -5.25
N ASP A 47 21.38 23.77 -5.20
CA ASP A 47 22.17 23.91 -3.97
C ASP A 47 21.45 24.83 -2.99
N HIS A 48 20.82 25.91 -3.49
CA HIS A 48 19.97 26.78 -2.67
C HIS A 48 18.74 26.06 -2.10
N ALA A 49 18.16 25.09 -2.84
CA ALA A 49 17.03 24.31 -2.33
C ALA A 49 17.47 23.38 -1.18
N HIS A 50 18.62 22.72 -1.32
CA HIS A 50 19.19 21.86 -0.28
C HIS A 50 19.55 22.66 0.98
N GLU A 51 20.23 23.79 0.81
CA GLU A 51 20.59 24.66 1.93
C GLU A 51 19.34 25.18 2.66
N ALA A 52 18.28 25.52 1.92
CA ALA A 52 16.98 25.88 2.50
C ALA A 52 16.35 24.74 3.30
N VAL A 53 16.37 23.49 2.80
CA VAL A 53 15.87 22.32 3.53
C VAL A 53 16.66 22.07 4.80
N ASP A 54 17.99 22.19 4.76
CA ASP A 54 18.84 21.98 5.93
C ASP A 54 18.59 23.03 7.02
N ILE A 55 18.42 24.29 6.63
CA ILE A 55 17.99 25.38 7.53
C ILE A 55 16.64 25.03 8.17
N LEU A 56 15.64 24.68 7.35
CA LEU A 56 14.28 24.41 7.82
C LEU A 56 14.19 23.18 8.73
N ARG A 57 14.90 22.09 8.41
CA ARG A 57 14.99 20.89 9.26
C ARG A 57 15.65 21.19 10.61
N ARG A 58 16.71 22.01 10.61
CA ARG A 58 17.41 22.41 11.84
C ARG A 58 16.51 23.27 12.73
N VAL A 59 15.83 24.25 12.13
CA VAL A 59 14.86 25.11 12.83
C VAL A 59 13.70 24.28 13.37
N LEU A 60 13.17 23.33 12.59
CA LEU A 60 12.13 22.41 13.04
C LEU A 60 12.62 21.59 14.21
N ALA A 61 13.76 20.89 14.11
CA ALA A 61 14.28 20.04 15.16
C ALA A 61 14.52 20.79 16.48
N ARG A 62 14.96 22.05 16.43
CA ARG A 62 15.23 22.88 17.61
C ARG A 62 14.02 23.69 18.10
N ARG A 63 12.97 23.82 17.27
CA ARG A 63 11.82 24.71 17.49
C ARG A 63 12.26 26.14 17.82
N GLU A 64 13.30 26.63 17.13
CA GLU A 64 13.92 27.93 17.37
C GLU A 64 14.32 28.59 16.05
N ALA A 65 13.69 29.72 15.71
CA ALA A 65 13.92 30.40 14.43
C ALA A 65 15.36 30.93 14.29
N THR A 66 15.97 31.37 15.39
CA THR A 66 17.29 32.01 15.42
C THR A 66 18.47 31.04 15.26
N CYS A 67 18.23 29.72 15.31
CA CYS A 67 19.31 28.73 15.31
C CYS A 67 20.06 28.58 13.97
N ALA A 68 19.60 29.25 12.92
CA ALA A 68 20.18 29.26 11.58
C ALA A 68 20.15 30.67 10.94
N ASP A 69 20.15 31.74 11.74
CA ASP A 69 19.97 33.13 11.28
C ASP A 69 21.07 33.59 10.30
N ASP A 70 22.32 33.18 10.53
CA ASP A 70 23.44 33.60 9.69
C ASP A 70 23.42 32.87 8.34
N GLU A 71 23.12 31.56 8.32
CA GLU A 71 22.91 30.80 7.07
C GLU A 71 21.67 31.28 6.31
N LEU A 72 20.56 31.54 7.02
CA LEU A 72 19.35 32.10 6.41
C LEU A 72 19.63 33.47 5.78
N ARG A 73 20.40 34.33 6.44
CA ARG A 73 20.79 35.65 5.90
C ARG A 73 21.69 35.52 4.68
N ALA A 74 22.65 34.59 4.71
CA ALA A 74 23.55 34.32 3.58
C ALA A 74 22.76 33.82 2.35
N LEU A 75 21.92 32.80 2.53
CA LEU A 75 21.13 32.19 1.47
C LEU A 75 20.07 33.17 0.91
N THR A 76 19.35 33.88 1.77
CA THR A 76 18.33 34.85 1.30
C THR A 76 18.91 36.09 0.61
N ALA A 77 20.22 36.38 0.78
CA ALA A 77 20.89 37.47 0.08
C ALA A 77 21.23 37.13 -1.39
N VAL A 78 21.33 35.84 -1.72
CA VAL A 78 21.64 35.36 -3.08
C VAL A 78 20.41 34.83 -3.84
N MET A 79 19.28 34.66 -3.14
CA MET A 79 18.00 34.27 -3.73
C MET A 79 17.18 35.46 -4.25
N PRO A 80 16.31 35.28 -5.25
CA PRO A 80 15.33 36.29 -5.63
C PRO A 80 14.36 36.59 -4.48
N ASP A 81 13.79 37.80 -4.47
CA ASP A 81 12.99 38.32 -3.34
C ASP A 81 11.81 37.42 -2.94
N ALA A 82 11.10 36.85 -3.92
CA ALA A 82 9.93 36.02 -3.66
C ALA A 82 10.29 34.68 -2.96
N PRO A 83 11.19 33.83 -3.50
CA PRO A 83 11.70 32.65 -2.79
C PRO A 83 12.35 32.97 -1.44
N ALA A 84 13.10 34.08 -1.34
CA ALA A 84 13.71 34.53 -0.09
C ALA A 84 12.65 34.91 0.96
N GLY A 85 11.55 35.54 0.53
CA GLY A 85 10.39 35.86 1.38
C GLY A 85 9.70 34.60 1.89
N SER A 86 9.42 33.64 0.99
CA SER A 86 8.81 32.36 1.35
C SER A 86 9.67 31.56 2.33
N LEU A 87 11.00 31.57 2.17
CA LEU A 87 11.91 30.89 3.10
C LEU A 87 11.85 31.50 4.51
N ARG A 88 11.86 32.84 4.62
CA ARG A 88 11.74 33.52 5.94
C ARG A 88 10.41 33.19 6.63
N GLN A 89 9.33 33.11 5.86
CA GLN A 89 8.03 32.71 6.39
C GLN A 89 8.02 31.24 6.83
N ALA A 90 8.62 30.36 6.04
CA ALA A 90 8.75 28.94 6.33
C ALA A 90 9.56 28.68 7.63
N VAL A 91 10.62 29.44 7.88
CA VAL A 91 11.39 29.38 9.13
C VAL A 91 10.52 29.72 10.34
N THR A 92 9.62 30.70 10.20
CA THR A 92 8.68 31.06 11.26
C THR A 92 7.72 29.91 11.57
N HIS A 93 7.17 29.26 10.53
CA HIS A 93 6.28 28.10 10.68
C HIS A 93 6.99 26.84 11.20
N ALA A 94 8.23 26.60 10.75
CA ALA A 94 9.06 25.49 11.23
C ALA A 94 9.40 25.66 12.73
N ALA A 95 9.68 26.88 13.19
CA ALA A 95 9.98 27.16 14.58
C ALA A 95 8.77 26.90 15.50
N THR A 96 7.55 27.18 15.04
CA THR A 96 6.32 26.86 15.78
C THR A 96 5.88 25.41 15.60
N GLY A 97 6.42 24.70 14.61
CA GLY A 97 5.98 23.36 14.21
C GLY A 97 4.59 23.33 13.59
N THR A 98 3.99 24.48 13.32
CA THR A 98 2.60 24.62 12.83
C THR A 98 2.58 25.27 11.46
N TRP A 99 1.79 24.69 10.56
CA TRP A 99 1.68 25.08 9.17
C TRP A 99 0.25 25.52 8.84
N PRO A 100 0.06 26.69 8.19
CA PRO A 100 -1.26 27.26 7.94
C PRO A 100 -1.93 26.64 6.70
N THR A 101 -2.36 25.39 6.78
CA THR A 101 -3.05 24.68 5.69
C THR A 101 -4.15 23.75 6.25
N GLY A 102 -5.32 23.69 5.59
CA GLY A 102 -6.44 22.81 5.98
C GLY A 102 -6.52 21.50 5.16
N PRO A 103 -7.29 20.50 5.61
CA PRO A 103 -7.47 19.23 4.89
C PRO A 103 -8.31 19.42 3.61
N GLY A 104 -7.86 18.86 2.49
CA GLY A 104 -8.61 18.84 1.22
C GLY A 104 -9.86 17.95 1.29
N VAL A 105 -10.85 18.24 0.44
CA VAL A 105 -12.17 17.56 0.40
C VAL A 105 -12.10 16.34 -0.52
N LEU A 106 -12.60 15.18 -0.07
CA LEU A 106 -12.93 14.03 -0.93
C LEU A 106 -14.34 13.54 -0.58
N TYR A 107 -15.20 13.43 -1.60
CA TYR A 107 -16.59 12.96 -1.56
C TYR A 107 -16.69 11.61 -2.30
N GLU A 108 -17.55 10.70 -1.81
CA GLU A 108 -17.98 9.42 -2.40
C GLU A 108 -18.68 9.59 -3.77
N VAL A 109 -18.55 8.61 -4.68
CA VAL A 109 -19.64 8.14 -5.57
C VAL A 109 -19.43 6.68 -6.04
N VAL A 110 -20.47 5.88 -5.81
CA VAL A 110 -21.15 4.86 -6.67
C VAL A 110 -20.41 4.24 -7.86
N GLU A 111 -20.42 2.90 -7.91
CA GLU A 111 -19.99 2.04 -9.03
C GLU A 111 -20.69 2.34 -10.36
N PRO A 112 -19.95 2.29 -11.48
CA PRO A 112 -20.53 1.96 -12.78
C PRO A 112 -19.98 0.67 -13.39
N GLU A 113 -20.87 0.02 -14.14
CA GLU A 113 -20.70 -1.24 -14.88
C GLU A 113 -19.61 -1.19 -15.98
N ASP A 114 -19.06 -2.38 -16.24
CA ASP A 114 -18.06 -2.75 -17.27
C ASP A 114 -18.17 -2.05 -18.63
N PRO A 115 -17.01 -1.74 -19.25
CA PRO A 115 -16.85 -1.82 -20.68
C PRO A 115 -15.75 -2.80 -21.11
N GLU A 116 -16.13 -3.65 -22.07
CA GLU A 116 -15.30 -4.64 -22.76
C GLU A 116 -13.98 -4.09 -23.35
N SER A 117 -13.01 -5.00 -23.43
CA SER A 117 -11.64 -4.82 -23.91
C SER A 117 -11.48 -4.28 -25.33
N ALA A 118 -10.48 -3.42 -25.54
CA ALA A 118 -9.79 -3.26 -26.82
C ALA A 118 -8.27 -3.40 -26.62
N GLY A 119 -7.66 -4.33 -27.35
CA GLY A 119 -6.29 -4.80 -27.14
C GLY A 119 -5.20 -3.79 -27.51
N ALA A 120 -4.16 -3.74 -26.68
CA ALA A 120 -2.89 -3.07 -26.98
C ALA A 120 -1.91 -4.07 -27.62
N GLN A 121 -1.35 -3.70 -28.76
CA GLN A 121 -0.35 -4.47 -29.51
C GLN A 121 1.05 -4.29 -28.91
N ASP A 122 1.83 -5.37 -28.87
CA ASP A 122 3.23 -5.40 -28.44
C ASP A 122 4.11 -4.39 -29.20
N ALA A 123 4.60 -3.37 -28.50
CA ALA A 123 5.67 -2.50 -29.00
C ALA A 123 7.04 -3.12 -28.68
N ALA A 124 7.87 -3.31 -29.71
CA ALA A 124 9.23 -3.84 -29.56
C ALA A 124 10.14 -2.88 -28.76
N PRO A 125 11.11 -3.39 -27.97
CA PRO A 125 11.98 -2.57 -27.13
C PRO A 125 12.88 -1.65 -27.97
N VAL A 126 12.85 -0.35 -27.63
CA VAL A 126 13.67 0.70 -28.25
C VAL A 126 15.12 0.60 -27.74
N PRO A 127 16.15 0.76 -28.60
CA PRO A 127 17.56 0.71 -28.18
C PRO A 127 17.92 1.84 -27.19
N PHE A 128 18.68 1.49 -26.15
CA PHE A 128 19.19 2.40 -25.11
C PHE A 128 20.19 3.43 -25.68
N GLU A 129 19.83 4.72 -25.69
CA GLU A 129 20.78 5.82 -25.92
C GLU A 129 21.45 6.22 -24.59
N PRO A 130 22.76 6.53 -24.56
CA PRO A 130 23.46 6.90 -23.33
C PRO A 130 22.93 8.25 -22.80
N SER A 131 22.16 8.20 -21.71
CA SER A 131 21.61 9.39 -21.07
C SER A 131 22.72 10.25 -20.43
N SER A 132 22.52 11.57 -20.44
CA SER A 132 23.47 12.57 -19.89
C SER A 132 23.44 12.65 -18.36
N HIS A 133 22.49 11.96 -17.71
CA HIS A 133 22.30 12.00 -16.28
C HIS A 133 23.30 11.08 -15.55
N PRO A 134 23.82 11.46 -14.36
CA PRO A 134 24.58 10.54 -13.52
C PRO A 134 23.69 9.38 -13.08
N ARG A 135 24.28 8.22 -12.75
CA ARG A 135 23.51 7.09 -12.22
C ARG A 135 23.06 7.37 -10.79
N LEU A 136 22.00 6.70 -10.36
CA LEU A 136 21.43 6.85 -9.01
C LEU A 136 22.48 6.68 -7.91
N LYS A 137 23.38 5.68 -8.04
CA LYS A 137 24.46 5.41 -7.08
C LYS A 137 25.50 6.54 -6.94
N ASP A 138 25.61 7.39 -7.96
CA ASP A 138 26.60 8.45 -8.04
C ASP A 138 26.00 9.81 -7.59
N LEU A 139 24.70 9.84 -7.25
CA LEU A 139 24.01 11.03 -6.74
C LEU A 139 24.16 11.16 -5.21
N PRO A 140 24.45 12.36 -4.69
CA PRO A 140 24.44 12.61 -3.26
C PRO A 140 23.00 12.72 -2.72
N GLY A 141 22.76 12.14 -1.54
CA GLY A 141 21.47 12.27 -0.84
C GLY A 141 20.42 11.23 -1.25
N LYS A 142 19.19 11.39 -0.73
CA LYS A 142 18.06 10.51 -1.07
C LYS A 142 17.39 11.03 -2.35
N VAL A 143 17.13 10.14 -3.30
CA VAL A 143 16.39 10.46 -4.51
C VAL A 143 14.97 9.92 -4.36
N VAL A 144 13.96 10.70 -4.75
CA VAL A 144 12.55 10.30 -4.70
C VAL A 144 12.00 10.30 -6.12
N ARG A 145 11.37 9.21 -6.53
CA ARG A 145 10.56 9.17 -7.76
C ARG A 145 9.12 9.51 -7.40
N ILE A 146 8.55 10.46 -8.11
CA ILE A 146 7.14 10.84 -7.97
C ILE A 146 6.47 10.56 -9.32
N ALA A 147 5.40 9.78 -9.29
CA ALA A 147 4.53 9.55 -10.43
C ALA A 147 3.17 10.20 -10.14
N ARG A 148 2.59 10.88 -11.12
CA ARG A 148 1.27 11.51 -11.00
C ARG A 148 0.37 11.08 -12.14
N LEU A 149 -0.91 10.88 -11.83
CA LEU A 149 -1.99 10.70 -12.79
C LEU A 149 -2.92 11.90 -12.64
N TYR A 150 -3.16 12.59 -13.75
CA TYR A 150 -4.20 13.60 -13.84
C TYR A 150 -5.19 13.19 -14.92
N GLU A 151 -6.47 13.22 -14.60
CA GLU A 151 -7.53 13.12 -15.61
C GLU A 151 -8.29 14.44 -15.65
N PHE A 152 -8.48 14.96 -16.86
CA PHE A 152 -9.19 16.21 -17.08
C PHE A 152 -10.34 15.99 -18.05
N HIS A 153 -11.49 16.55 -17.70
CA HIS A 153 -12.59 16.78 -18.63
C HIS A 153 -12.46 18.18 -19.19
N VAL A 154 -12.02 18.30 -20.45
CA VAL A 154 -11.96 19.58 -21.15
C VAL A 154 -13.38 20.01 -21.51
N THR A 155 -13.84 21.10 -20.91
CA THR A 155 -15.20 21.65 -21.08
C THR A 155 -15.22 22.86 -22.01
N ASP A 156 -14.09 23.55 -22.16
CA ASP A 156 -13.88 24.66 -23.10
C ASP A 156 -12.43 24.62 -23.62
N GLU A 157 -12.26 24.01 -24.79
CA GLU A 157 -10.97 23.86 -25.48
C GLU A 157 -10.31 25.21 -25.80
N ASP A 158 -11.10 26.23 -26.15
CA ASP A 158 -10.56 27.54 -26.51
C ASP A 158 -10.03 28.27 -25.28
N ALA A 159 -10.69 28.13 -24.13
CA ALA A 159 -10.19 28.66 -22.86
C ALA A 159 -8.92 27.97 -22.42
N LEU A 160 -8.85 26.64 -22.56
CA LEU A 160 -7.68 25.83 -22.25
C LEU A 160 -6.47 26.23 -23.12
N ILE A 161 -6.66 26.31 -24.44
CA ILE A 161 -5.60 26.68 -25.39
C ILE A 161 -5.12 28.11 -25.15
N ARG A 162 -6.04 29.05 -24.90
CA ARG A 162 -5.65 30.43 -24.55
C ARG A 162 -4.82 30.47 -23.27
N ALA A 163 -5.23 29.75 -22.22
CA ALA A 163 -4.49 29.69 -20.97
C ALA A 163 -3.09 29.07 -21.14
N ALA A 164 -2.95 28.02 -21.94
CA ALA A 164 -1.67 27.40 -22.25
C ALA A 164 -0.78 28.36 -23.07
N THR A 165 -1.35 29.02 -24.08
CA THR A 165 -0.65 30.01 -24.91
C THR A 165 -0.17 31.21 -24.09
N ASP A 166 -0.98 31.68 -23.14
CA ASP A 166 -0.59 32.76 -22.21
C ASP A 166 0.60 32.35 -21.32
N ARG A 167 0.81 31.04 -21.10
CA ARG A 167 2.01 30.47 -20.45
C ARG A 167 3.19 30.21 -21.39
N GLY A 168 3.06 30.58 -22.66
CA GLY A 168 4.11 30.42 -23.66
C GLY A 168 4.20 29.02 -24.27
N TRP A 169 3.12 28.23 -24.18
CA TRP A 169 3.01 27.00 -24.97
C TRP A 169 2.60 27.32 -26.40
N GLU A 170 3.19 26.60 -27.34
CA GLU A 170 2.86 26.64 -28.77
C GLU A 170 2.37 25.26 -29.18
N PRO A 171 1.23 25.16 -29.90
CA PRO A 171 0.71 23.87 -30.35
C PRO A 171 1.65 23.23 -31.37
N LEU A 172 1.64 21.89 -31.38
CA LEU A 172 2.34 21.10 -32.41
C LEU A 172 1.96 21.50 -33.84
N GLN A 173 2.90 21.28 -34.77
CA GLN A 173 2.64 21.52 -36.19
C GLN A 173 1.63 20.51 -36.73
N ALA A 174 0.88 20.90 -37.76
CA ALA A 174 -0.17 20.06 -38.34
C ALA A 174 0.31 18.68 -38.86
N THR A 175 1.61 18.51 -39.08
CA THR A 175 2.21 17.22 -39.46
C THR A 175 2.45 16.27 -38.28
N ASP A 176 2.47 16.79 -37.05
CA ASP A 176 2.78 16.07 -35.82
C ASP A 176 1.55 15.86 -34.91
N LEU A 177 0.40 16.43 -35.29
CA LEU A 177 -0.90 16.21 -34.62
C LEU A 177 -1.46 14.84 -35.00
N GLY A 178 -1.85 14.06 -33.99
CA GLY A 178 -2.57 12.80 -34.18
C GLY A 178 -4.07 13.04 -34.43
N ASP A 179 -4.73 12.06 -35.06
CA ASP A 179 -6.17 12.12 -35.33
C ASP A 179 -7.02 12.17 -34.04
N ASP A 180 -6.49 11.64 -32.92
CA ASP A 180 -7.15 11.59 -31.61
C ASP A 180 -6.99 12.89 -30.79
N ASP A 181 -6.03 13.76 -31.14
CA ASP A 181 -5.82 15.07 -30.51
C ASP A 181 -5.49 16.16 -31.56
N PRO A 182 -6.46 16.55 -32.39
CA PRO A 182 -6.24 17.45 -33.53
C PRO A 182 -5.96 18.91 -33.12
N ARG A 183 -5.96 19.22 -31.82
CA ARG A 183 -5.73 20.57 -31.28
C ARG A 183 -4.61 20.63 -30.25
N ASP A 184 -3.90 19.52 -30.03
CA ASP A 184 -2.85 19.39 -29.01
C ASP A 184 -3.36 19.78 -27.61
N LEU A 185 -4.56 19.32 -27.27
CA LEU A 185 -5.17 19.54 -25.96
C LEU A 185 -4.32 18.88 -24.86
N VAL A 186 -3.68 17.75 -25.15
CA VAL A 186 -2.75 17.09 -24.24
C VAL A 186 -1.55 17.99 -23.96
N GLY A 187 -0.92 18.57 -24.98
CA GLY A 187 0.18 19.53 -24.81
C GLY A 187 -0.24 20.79 -24.05
N ALA A 188 -1.45 21.30 -24.33
CA ALA A 188 -2.02 22.46 -23.64
C ALA A 188 -2.22 22.18 -22.14
N VAL A 189 -2.84 21.04 -21.81
CA VAL A 189 -3.06 20.60 -20.42
C VAL A 189 -1.73 20.39 -19.71
N MET A 190 -0.77 19.68 -20.31
CA MET A 190 0.55 19.41 -19.71
C MET A 190 1.36 20.66 -19.40
N THR A 191 1.10 21.77 -20.11
CA THR A 191 1.69 23.08 -19.78
C THR A 191 1.07 23.68 -18.52
N LEU A 192 -0.19 23.33 -18.25
CA LEU A 192 -1.02 23.89 -17.18
C LEU A 192 -1.06 23.04 -15.91
N THR A 193 -0.61 21.77 -15.95
CA THR A 193 -0.69 20.77 -14.85
C THR A 193 0.02 21.15 -13.55
N ASP A 194 0.81 22.24 -13.53
CA ASP A 194 1.32 22.81 -12.28
C ASP A 194 0.21 23.46 -11.42
N ASP A 195 -1.01 23.67 -11.96
CA ASP A 195 -2.17 24.17 -11.22
C ASP A 195 -3.30 23.12 -11.10
N LEU A 196 -3.94 23.04 -9.93
CA LEU A 196 -5.12 22.19 -9.70
C LEU A 196 -6.40 22.69 -10.38
N ASN A 197 -6.40 23.93 -10.89
CA ASN A 197 -7.57 24.55 -11.51
C ASN A 197 -7.21 25.04 -12.91
N VAL A 198 -7.29 24.14 -13.88
CA VAL A 198 -6.95 24.40 -15.28
C VAL A 198 -8.13 25.11 -15.97
N PRO A 199 -7.98 26.36 -16.44
CA PRO A 199 -9.07 27.05 -17.13
C PRO A 199 -9.57 26.26 -18.35
N GLY A 200 -10.89 26.12 -18.48
CA GLY A 200 -11.50 25.35 -19.57
C GLY A 200 -11.48 23.83 -19.37
N ALA A 201 -10.98 23.34 -18.23
CA ALA A 201 -11.03 21.93 -17.87
C ALA A 201 -11.48 21.73 -16.42
N GLN A 202 -12.11 20.59 -16.16
CA GLN A 202 -12.42 20.10 -14.83
C GLN A 202 -11.51 18.93 -14.53
N THR A 203 -10.79 18.96 -13.42
CA THR A 203 -10.03 17.80 -12.93
C THR A 203 -11.02 16.73 -12.49
N LEU A 204 -10.94 15.56 -13.09
CA LEU A 204 -11.71 14.36 -12.74
C LEU A 204 -10.97 13.51 -11.71
N GLU A 205 -9.66 13.35 -11.90
CA GLU A 205 -8.80 12.52 -11.04
C GLU A 205 -7.44 13.19 -10.85
N ASP A 206 -6.89 13.07 -9.63
CA ASP A 206 -5.55 13.55 -9.26
C ASP A 206 -4.95 12.55 -8.26
N GLN A 207 -4.02 11.73 -8.74
CA GLN A 207 -3.31 10.77 -7.92
C GLN A 207 -1.81 11.02 -7.99
N SER A 208 -1.13 10.80 -6.87
CA SER A 208 0.32 10.80 -6.84
C SER A 208 0.86 9.67 -5.97
N VAL A 209 1.92 9.06 -6.46
CA VAL A 209 2.72 8.07 -5.72
C VAL A 209 4.14 8.59 -5.65
N ALA A 210 4.76 8.49 -4.48
CA ALA A 210 6.15 8.86 -4.28
C ALA A 210 6.91 7.68 -3.65
N GLU A 211 8.09 7.37 -4.16
CA GLU A 211 8.98 6.32 -3.62
C GLU A 211 10.40 6.86 -3.47
N VAL A 212 11.08 6.50 -2.38
CA VAL A 212 12.52 6.80 -2.23
C VAL A 212 13.31 5.73 -2.98
N LEU A 213 14.13 6.13 -3.95
CA LEU A 213 14.97 5.24 -4.73
C LEU A 213 16.25 4.86 -3.96
N SER A 214 16.66 3.61 -4.11
CA SER A 214 17.82 3.04 -3.44
C SER A 214 18.69 2.24 -4.43
N PRO A 215 19.96 2.64 -4.65
CA PRO A 215 20.90 1.86 -5.45
C PRO A 215 21.08 0.43 -4.95
N GLU A 216 20.94 0.22 -3.64
CA GLU A 216 21.06 -1.09 -2.99
C GLU A 216 19.89 -2.02 -3.37
N ASP A 217 18.73 -1.45 -3.70
CA ASP A 217 17.52 -2.16 -4.11
C ASP A 217 17.42 -2.38 -5.63
N GLY A 218 18.52 -2.09 -6.35
CA GLY A 218 18.59 -2.15 -7.80
C GLY A 218 17.77 -1.07 -8.50
N ASP A 219 17.31 -0.06 -7.76
CA ASP A 219 16.65 1.09 -8.34
C ASP A 219 17.63 1.88 -9.17
N GLU A 220 17.09 2.55 -10.17
CA GLU A 220 17.86 3.35 -11.07
C GLU A 220 16.97 4.47 -11.61
N LEU A 221 17.56 5.59 -12.05
CA LEU A 221 16.80 6.69 -12.65
C LEU A 221 16.05 6.20 -13.89
N ALA A 222 14.95 6.88 -14.26
CA ALA A 222 14.11 6.47 -15.38
C ALA A 222 14.91 6.26 -16.68
N ASP A 223 15.84 7.18 -16.98
CA ASP A 223 16.69 7.14 -18.18
C ASP A 223 17.74 6.01 -18.18
N TRP A 224 17.98 5.40 -17.04
CA TRP A 224 18.97 4.34 -16.84
C TRP A 224 18.31 2.98 -16.57
N ASN A 225 16.99 2.95 -16.42
CA ASN A 225 16.24 1.73 -16.14
C ASN A 225 16.15 0.86 -17.42
N PRO A 226 16.60 -0.40 -17.39
CA PRO A 226 16.56 -1.28 -18.57
C PRO A 226 15.15 -1.71 -18.97
N SER A 227 14.13 -1.39 -18.16
CA SER A 227 12.72 -1.68 -18.44
C SER A 227 11.87 -0.43 -18.17
N PRO A 228 10.72 -0.29 -18.85
CA PRO A 228 9.79 0.80 -18.58
C PRO A 228 9.42 0.86 -17.10
N VAL A 229 9.36 2.07 -16.54
CA VAL A 229 8.87 2.28 -15.19
C VAL A 229 7.35 2.13 -15.23
N ALA A 230 6.84 1.00 -14.74
CA ALA A 230 5.41 0.74 -14.64
C ALA A 230 4.89 1.19 -13.28
N ILE A 231 3.97 2.16 -13.27
CA ILE A 231 3.27 2.63 -12.08
C ILE A 231 1.79 2.29 -12.25
N ARG A 232 1.22 1.61 -11.25
CA ARG A 232 -0.22 1.34 -11.21
C ARG A 232 -0.91 2.43 -10.39
N PHE A 233 -1.81 3.15 -11.04
CA PHE A 233 -2.77 4.04 -10.39
C PHE A 233 -4.08 3.27 -10.19
N HIS A 234 -4.77 3.50 -9.09
CA HIS A 234 -5.96 2.73 -8.70
C HIS A 234 -7.04 3.72 -8.24
N HIS A 235 -8.31 3.51 -8.61
CA HIS A 235 -9.41 4.23 -7.94
C HIS A 235 -9.55 3.68 -6.52
N GLY A 236 -9.48 4.57 -5.52
CA GLY A 236 -9.50 4.16 -4.12
C GLY A 236 -8.11 3.98 -3.51
N TRP A 237 -8.02 4.35 -2.23
CA TRP A 237 -6.79 4.41 -1.46
C TRP A 237 -6.04 3.06 -1.41
N ARG A 238 -4.84 3.04 -2.00
CA ARG A 238 -3.69 2.28 -1.48
C ARG A 238 -2.41 3.08 -1.70
N LEU A 239 -1.92 3.75 -0.65
CA LEU A 239 -0.50 4.06 -0.56
C LEU A 239 0.23 2.75 -0.29
N ARG A 240 0.81 2.16 -1.34
CA ARG A 240 1.87 1.16 -1.19
C ARG A 240 3.04 1.87 -0.50
N TYR A 241 3.25 1.58 0.77
CA TYR A 241 4.50 1.90 1.47
C TYR A 241 4.88 0.76 2.41
N GLU A 242 5.28 -0.34 1.80
CA GLU A 242 6.56 -0.98 2.02
C GLU A 242 6.77 -1.80 0.75
N ARG A 243 7.91 -1.62 0.10
CA ARG A 243 8.42 -2.68 -0.75
C ARG A 243 8.70 -3.81 0.22
N SER A 244 7.73 -4.70 0.42
CA SER A 244 8.03 -5.98 1.01
C SER A 244 9.07 -6.56 0.06
N ARG A 245 10.29 -6.64 0.57
CA ARG A 245 11.44 -7.36 0.04
C ARG A 245 10.97 -8.38 -1.01
N PRO A 246 11.48 -8.42 -2.25
CA PRO A 246 11.80 -9.73 -2.77
C PRO A 246 12.84 -10.25 -1.79
N ALA A 247 12.40 -11.00 -0.76
CA ALA A 247 13.29 -11.74 0.11
C ALA A 247 14.30 -12.40 -0.82
N ALA A 248 15.59 -12.08 -0.68
CA ALA A 248 16.67 -12.53 -1.55
C ALA A 248 16.34 -13.91 -2.09
N LYS A 249 15.84 -14.01 -3.35
CA LYS A 249 14.92 -15.06 -3.83
C LYS A 249 14.97 -16.28 -2.92
N THR A 250 14.19 -16.26 -1.84
CA THR A 250 14.00 -17.49 -1.09
C THR A 250 13.32 -18.37 -2.12
N PRO A 251 13.90 -19.52 -2.49
CA PRO A 251 13.40 -20.29 -3.62
C PRO A 251 11.90 -20.48 -3.43
N THR A 252 11.11 -19.94 -4.36
CA THR A 252 9.65 -20.03 -4.31
C THR A 252 9.33 -21.51 -4.09
N PRO A 253 8.54 -21.86 -3.06
CA PRO A 253 8.21 -23.24 -2.77
C PRO A 253 7.66 -23.90 -4.03
N ASN A 254 8.21 -25.06 -4.39
CA ASN A 254 7.69 -25.81 -5.53
C ASN A 254 6.41 -26.52 -5.10
N PHE A 255 5.27 -25.82 -5.11
CA PHE A 255 3.97 -26.36 -4.69
C PHE A 255 3.55 -27.59 -5.49
N ALA A 256 3.97 -27.70 -6.76
CA ALA A 256 3.73 -28.91 -7.56
C ALA A 256 4.44 -30.15 -6.98
N ALA A 257 5.63 -29.97 -6.39
CA ALA A 257 6.36 -31.05 -5.72
C ALA A 257 5.88 -31.29 -4.28
N LEU A 258 5.43 -30.24 -3.59
CA LEU A 258 4.99 -30.31 -2.19
C LEU A 258 3.58 -30.89 -2.04
N PHE A 259 2.69 -30.62 -2.99
CA PHE A 259 1.30 -31.08 -3.01
C PHE A 259 0.99 -31.87 -4.29
N PRO A 260 1.67 -33.00 -4.54
CA PRO A 260 1.49 -33.75 -5.78
C PRO A 260 0.03 -34.19 -5.95
N ILE A 261 -0.52 -33.94 -7.15
CA ILE A 261 -1.88 -34.36 -7.48
C ILE A 261 -1.97 -35.89 -7.41
N ARG A 262 -2.90 -36.37 -6.58
CA ARG A 262 -3.28 -37.77 -6.53
C ARG A 262 -4.30 -38.04 -7.63
N GLU A 263 -3.92 -38.82 -8.62
CA GLU A 263 -4.85 -39.32 -9.64
C GLU A 263 -5.49 -40.65 -9.16
N CYS A 264 -6.82 -40.76 -9.18
CA CYS A 264 -7.51 -42.05 -9.02
C CYS A 264 -7.97 -42.58 -10.36
N ASP A 265 -7.62 -43.83 -10.68
CA ASP A 265 -8.11 -44.56 -11.85
C ASP A 265 -9.65 -44.72 -11.88
N CYS A 266 -10.28 -44.55 -10.72
CA CYS A 266 -11.71 -44.69 -10.54
C CYS A 266 -12.52 -43.45 -10.96
N ALA A 267 -11.88 -42.28 -11.15
CA ALA A 267 -12.50 -41.02 -11.56
C ALA A 267 -13.80 -40.67 -10.80
N GLY A 268 -13.80 -40.87 -9.47
CA GLY A 268 -14.96 -40.58 -8.61
C GLY A 268 -16.16 -41.53 -8.77
N LYS A 269 -16.04 -42.60 -9.56
CA LYS A 269 -17.15 -43.54 -9.83
C LYS A 269 -17.39 -44.57 -8.72
N SER A 270 -16.49 -44.64 -7.75
CA SER A 270 -16.58 -45.56 -6.61
C SER A 270 -16.79 -44.75 -5.35
N GLU A 271 -17.99 -44.85 -4.76
CA GLU A 271 -18.36 -44.13 -3.52
C GLU A 271 -17.47 -44.51 -2.32
N ASP A 272 -16.90 -45.73 -2.32
CA ASP A 272 -16.03 -46.23 -1.23
C ASP A 272 -14.53 -46.02 -1.50
N CYS A 273 -14.14 -45.19 -2.47
CA CYS A 273 -12.73 -45.00 -2.79
C CYS A 273 -12.05 -43.98 -1.85
N GLU A 274 -11.24 -44.47 -0.91
CA GLU A 274 -10.43 -43.65 0.01
C GLU A 274 -9.45 -42.70 -0.70
N THR A 275 -9.10 -42.98 -1.96
CA THR A 275 -8.18 -42.15 -2.77
C THR A 275 -8.90 -41.02 -3.54
N CYS A 276 -10.22 -41.06 -3.62
CA CYS A 276 -11.04 -40.03 -4.28
C CYS A 276 -11.50 -38.90 -3.37
N GLY A 277 -11.02 -38.85 -2.12
CA GLY A 277 -11.32 -37.73 -1.23
C GLY A 277 -10.70 -36.43 -1.75
N TRP A 278 -11.31 -35.31 -1.36
CA TRP A 278 -10.79 -33.97 -1.63
C TRP A 278 -9.31 -33.85 -1.26
N GLN A 279 -8.55 -33.15 -2.09
CA GLN A 279 -7.15 -32.86 -1.82
C GLN A 279 -6.85 -31.37 -1.90
N LEU A 280 -6.03 -30.89 -0.96
CA LEU A 280 -5.41 -29.58 -1.10
C LEU A 280 -4.44 -29.59 -2.28
N THR A 281 -4.81 -28.92 -3.37
CA THR A 281 -4.05 -28.91 -4.63
C THR A 281 -2.86 -27.94 -4.58
N PRO A 282 -1.85 -28.08 -5.45
CA PRO A 282 -0.76 -27.10 -5.58
C PRO A 282 -1.23 -25.66 -5.76
N ARG A 283 -2.28 -25.47 -6.57
CA ARG A 283 -2.81 -24.15 -6.89
C ARG A 283 -3.50 -23.52 -5.68
N THR A 284 -4.33 -24.29 -4.98
CA THR A 284 -4.95 -23.80 -3.74
C THR A 284 -3.90 -23.54 -2.66
N ALA A 285 -2.91 -24.43 -2.49
CA ALA A 285 -1.83 -24.25 -1.53
C ALA A 285 -0.97 -22.99 -1.81
N ASP A 286 -0.67 -22.71 -3.08
CA ASP A 286 0.07 -21.51 -3.50
C ASP A 286 -0.69 -20.21 -3.13
N LEU A 287 -2.00 -20.17 -3.39
CA LEU A 287 -2.82 -19.01 -3.05
C LEU A 287 -3.01 -18.84 -1.55
N LEU A 288 -3.25 -19.92 -0.80
CA LEU A 288 -3.34 -19.85 0.66
C LEU A 288 -2.01 -19.40 1.27
N SER A 289 -0.88 -19.91 0.78
CA SER A 289 0.44 -19.48 1.24
C SER A 289 0.70 -18.01 0.93
N THR A 290 0.24 -17.53 -0.22
CA THR A 290 0.31 -16.11 -0.60
C THR A 290 -0.52 -15.25 0.35
N ALA A 291 -1.79 -15.61 0.54
CA ALA A 291 -2.71 -14.90 1.43
C ALA A 291 -2.20 -14.84 2.87
N LEU A 292 -1.76 -15.97 3.43
CA LEU A 292 -1.18 -16.05 4.77
C LEU A 292 0.08 -15.19 4.88
N SER A 293 0.95 -15.21 3.88
CA SER A 293 2.17 -14.37 3.90
C SER A 293 1.81 -12.89 3.89
N VAL A 294 0.87 -12.45 3.03
CA VAL A 294 0.45 -11.05 2.97
C VAL A 294 -0.25 -10.61 4.25
N LEU A 295 -1.13 -11.44 4.81
CA LEU A 295 -1.79 -11.18 6.09
C LEU A 295 -0.78 -11.10 7.24
N ALA A 296 0.27 -11.92 7.23
CA ALA A 296 1.35 -11.82 8.20
C ALA A 296 2.05 -10.45 8.12
N ASP A 297 2.47 -10.03 6.91
CA ASP A 297 3.08 -8.71 6.65
C ASP A 297 2.21 -7.60 7.24
N GLN A 298 0.94 -7.58 6.82
CA GLN A 298 -0.03 -6.58 7.21
C GLN A 298 -0.29 -6.57 8.73
N ALA A 299 -0.41 -7.74 9.35
CA ALA A 299 -0.63 -7.86 10.79
C ALA A 299 0.58 -7.41 11.61
N PHE A 300 1.82 -7.65 11.14
CA PHE A 300 3.02 -7.13 11.80
C PHE A 300 3.11 -5.61 11.70
N ASP A 301 2.78 -5.04 10.55
CA ASP A 301 2.77 -3.59 10.33
C ASP A 301 1.68 -2.91 11.15
N ASP A 302 0.48 -3.49 11.17
CA ASP A 302 -0.61 -3.06 12.03
C ASP A 302 -0.22 -3.16 13.52
N ALA A 303 0.47 -4.22 13.93
CA ALA A 303 0.90 -4.39 15.33
C ALA A 303 1.90 -3.30 15.72
N ALA A 304 2.89 -3.03 14.87
CA ALA A 304 3.89 -1.99 15.10
C ALA A 304 3.26 -0.59 15.20
N ARG A 305 2.28 -0.30 14.33
CA ARG A 305 1.59 1.01 14.28
C ARG A 305 0.61 1.21 15.43
N LEU A 306 -0.18 0.20 15.76
CA LEU A 306 -1.20 0.28 16.82
C LEU A 306 -0.57 0.21 18.21
N GLY A 307 0.52 -0.55 18.37
CA GLY A 307 1.18 -0.74 19.66
C GLY A 307 0.24 -1.36 20.68
N ASP A 308 0.05 -0.71 21.83
CA ASP A 308 -0.90 -1.12 22.89
C ASP A 308 -2.21 -0.31 22.86
N GLN A 309 -2.42 0.51 21.81
CA GLN A 309 -3.58 1.40 21.76
C GLN A 309 -4.87 0.61 21.52
N TYR A 310 -5.99 1.10 22.06
CA TYR A 310 -7.32 0.54 21.78
C TYR A 310 -7.69 0.76 20.32
N LEU A 311 -8.25 -0.27 19.68
CA LEU A 311 -8.76 -0.20 18.32
C LEU A 311 -10.18 0.43 18.31
N PRO A 312 -10.37 1.63 17.73
CA PRO A 312 -11.70 2.23 17.57
C PRO A 312 -12.57 1.37 16.65
N ASP A 313 -13.90 1.60 16.67
CA ASP A 313 -14.88 0.72 16.01
C ASP A 313 -14.46 0.21 14.62
N ALA A 314 -14.65 -1.10 14.42
CA ALA A 314 -14.49 -1.76 13.13
C ALA A 314 -15.36 -1.02 12.11
N HIS A 315 -14.84 -0.84 10.89
CA HIS A 315 -15.39 -0.04 9.79
C HIS A 315 -15.00 1.45 9.73
N SER A 316 -14.26 2.01 10.70
CA SER A 316 -13.85 3.43 10.64
C SER A 316 -12.35 3.69 10.56
N THR A 317 -11.49 2.66 10.62
CA THR A 317 -10.10 2.85 11.07
C THR A 317 -8.99 2.39 10.12
N GLY A 318 -9.30 1.75 8.99
CA GLY A 318 -8.32 1.47 7.92
C GLY A 318 -7.13 0.62 8.37
N TRP A 319 -7.38 -0.36 9.25
CA TRP A 319 -6.41 -1.40 9.58
C TRP A 319 -6.52 -2.51 8.53
N ALA A 320 -5.43 -3.19 8.25
CA ALA A 320 -5.43 -4.22 7.21
C ALA A 320 -5.96 -5.55 7.76
N VAL A 321 -5.68 -5.85 9.04
CA VAL A 321 -6.04 -7.13 9.68
C VAL A 321 -6.86 -6.92 10.95
N PHE A 322 -6.47 -6.01 11.85
CA PHE A 322 -7.05 -6.02 13.20
C PHE A 322 -8.48 -5.50 13.31
N ASP A 323 -8.99 -4.74 12.34
CA ASP A 323 -10.40 -4.33 12.28
C ASP A 323 -11.32 -5.43 11.73
N ARG A 324 -10.76 -6.45 11.07
CA ARG A 324 -11.45 -7.67 10.63
C ARG A 324 -11.60 -8.70 11.75
N LEU A 325 -10.95 -8.49 12.90
CA LEU A 325 -11.04 -9.41 14.03
C LEU A 325 -12.27 -9.12 14.91
N PRO A 326 -12.74 -10.14 15.68
CA PRO A 326 -13.87 -9.98 16.58
C PRO A 326 -13.71 -8.82 17.58
N PRO A 327 -14.80 -8.13 17.97
CA PRO A 327 -14.74 -6.93 18.81
C PRO A 327 -14.00 -7.09 20.15
N LEU A 328 -14.00 -8.28 20.76
CA LEU A 328 -13.26 -8.56 21.99
C LEU A 328 -11.74 -8.35 21.86
N THR A 329 -11.18 -8.41 20.65
CA THR A 329 -9.74 -8.25 20.40
C THR A 329 -9.29 -6.78 20.34
N ARG A 330 -10.22 -5.81 20.34
CA ARG A 330 -9.92 -4.38 20.18
C ARG A 330 -9.01 -3.81 21.27
N SER A 331 -9.06 -4.37 22.47
CA SER A 331 -8.22 -3.98 23.61
C SER A 331 -6.94 -4.81 23.75
N ALA A 332 -6.67 -5.73 22.82
CA ALA A 332 -5.49 -6.57 22.87
C ALA A 332 -4.19 -5.73 22.83
N ASP A 333 -3.17 -6.17 23.56
CA ASP A 333 -1.88 -5.47 23.61
C ASP A 333 -1.00 -5.78 22.38
N HIS A 334 0.12 -5.07 22.25
CA HIS A 334 1.09 -5.27 21.18
C HIS A 334 1.63 -6.71 21.12
N ARG A 335 1.78 -7.36 22.29
CA ARG A 335 2.31 -8.73 22.37
C ARG A 335 1.31 -9.72 21.79
N TRP A 336 0.04 -9.58 22.12
CA TRP A 336 -1.05 -10.37 21.55
C TRP A 336 -1.11 -10.18 20.03
N ARG A 337 -1.05 -8.93 19.57
CA ARG A 337 -1.09 -8.57 18.14
C ARG A 337 0.04 -9.21 17.34
N ARG A 338 1.28 -9.18 17.87
CA ARG A 338 2.41 -9.87 17.24
C ARG A 338 2.24 -11.40 17.23
N ARG A 339 1.64 -11.99 18.27
CA ARG A 339 1.33 -13.42 18.29
C ARG A 339 0.27 -13.77 17.25
N MET A 340 -0.72 -12.91 17.02
CA MET A 340 -1.71 -13.07 15.95
C MET A 340 -1.03 -12.98 14.58
N ALA A 341 -0.18 -11.97 14.36
CA ALA A 341 0.61 -11.84 13.11
C ALA A 341 1.44 -13.10 12.81
N ARG A 342 2.04 -13.70 13.86
CA ARG A 342 2.79 -14.95 13.73
C ARG A 342 1.92 -16.17 13.42
N ALA A 343 0.64 -16.18 13.77
CA ALA A 343 -0.24 -17.31 13.44
C ALA A 343 -0.37 -17.47 11.91
N PHE A 344 -0.40 -16.35 11.17
CA PHE A 344 -0.36 -16.38 9.70
C PHE A 344 0.96 -16.96 9.17
N ASP A 345 2.10 -16.50 9.70
CA ASP A 345 3.43 -17.06 9.35
C ASP A 345 3.49 -18.57 9.62
N ASP A 346 2.95 -19.03 10.76
CA ASP A 346 3.00 -20.43 11.17
C ASP A 346 2.27 -21.36 10.17
N LEU A 347 1.12 -20.92 9.66
CA LEU A 347 0.35 -21.65 8.64
C LEU A 347 0.99 -21.56 7.26
N ALA A 348 1.54 -20.39 6.88
CA ALA A 348 2.32 -20.26 5.65
C ALA A 348 3.53 -21.21 5.67
N ASP A 349 4.19 -21.34 6.82
CA ASP A 349 5.32 -22.23 7.04
C ASP A 349 4.96 -23.73 7.00
N ASP A 350 3.70 -24.08 7.22
CA ASP A 350 3.21 -25.44 6.97
C ASP A 350 3.13 -25.71 5.48
N LEU A 351 2.46 -24.84 4.74
CA LEU A 351 2.31 -24.93 3.29
C LEU A 351 3.67 -24.95 2.58
N ASN A 352 4.57 -24.05 2.97
CA ASN A 352 5.94 -23.97 2.43
C ASN A 352 6.78 -25.23 2.69
N LYS A 353 6.36 -26.08 3.63
CA LYS A 353 7.00 -27.37 3.96
C LYS A 353 6.17 -28.57 3.50
N GLY A 354 5.13 -28.36 2.69
CA GLY A 354 4.25 -29.41 2.16
C GLY A 354 3.33 -30.05 3.20
N ARG A 355 3.07 -29.36 4.31
CA ARG A 355 2.08 -29.76 5.31
C ARG A 355 0.78 -29.01 5.07
N TRP A 356 -0.33 -29.64 5.46
CA TRP A 356 -1.63 -28.97 5.47
C TRP A 356 -1.63 -27.90 6.57
N PRO A 357 -2.28 -26.75 6.37
CA PRO A 357 -2.31 -25.66 7.33
C PRO A 357 -3.34 -25.97 8.43
N GLU A 358 -3.12 -27.02 9.21
CA GLU A 358 -4.03 -27.46 10.27
C GLU A 358 -3.92 -26.52 11.49
N PRO A 359 -4.99 -25.79 11.86
CA PRO A 359 -4.97 -24.92 13.02
C PRO A 359 -4.73 -25.69 14.32
N THR A 360 -3.78 -25.22 15.13
CA THR A 360 -3.48 -25.81 16.45
C THR A 360 -4.03 -24.99 17.61
N CYS A 361 -4.54 -23.79 17.35
CA CYS A 361 -5.17 -22.89 18.32
C CYS A 361 -6.14 -21.93 17.63
N THR A 362 -7.00 -21.25 18.39
CA THR A 362 -8.02 -20.31 17.89
C THR A 362 -7.45 -19.17 17.05
N ALA A 363 -6.24 -18.71 17.35
CA ALA A 363 -5.58 -17.69 16.53
C ALA A 363 -5.21 -18.20 15.13
N GLU A 364 -4.76 -19.44 15.02
CA GLU A 364 -4.49 -20.07 13.71
C GLU A 364 -5.80 -20.36 12.96
N GLU A 365 -6.86 -20.72 13.67
CA GLU A 365 -8.20 -20.92 13.10
C GLU A 365 -8.71 -19.62 12.46
N MET A 366 -8.71 -18.52 13.22
CA MET A 366 -9.06 -17.20 12.70
C MET A 366 -8.15 -16.76 11.55
N ALA A 367 -6.84 -17.03 11.63
CA ALA A 367 -5.89 -16.70 10.57
C ALA A 367 -6.21 -17.44 9.26
N LEU A 368 -6.59 -18.71 9.35
CA LEU A 368 -6.95 -19.51 8.19
C LEU A 368 -8.27 -19.06 7.56
N HIS A 369 -9.27 -18.67 8.36
CA HIS A 369 -10.52 -18.09 7.84
C HIS A 369 -10.25 -16.85 6.98
N LEU A 370 -9.45 -15.91 7.49
CA LEU A 370 -9.09 -14.69 6.75
C LEU A 370 -8.30 -15.01 5.48
N ALA A 371 -7.42 -16.03 5.52
CA ALA A 371 -6.67 -16.43 4.34
C ALA A 371 -7.54 -17.08 3.26
N ILE A 372 -8.52 -17.91 3.64
CA ILE A 372 -9.49 -18.50 2.70
C ILE A 372 -10.38 -17.41 2.09
N GLU A 373 -10.76 -16.40 2.89
CA GLU A 373 -11.52 -15.24 2.40
C GLU A 373 -10.71 -14.40 1.39
N ASP A 374 -9.41 -14.18 1.63
CA ASP A 374 -8.58 -13.31 0.78
C ASP A 374 -7.99 -14.04 -0.46
N ALA A 375 -7.79 -15.36 -0.38
CA ALA A 375 -7.14 -16.15 -1.43
C ALA A 375 -7.73 -15.97 -2.85
N PRO A 376 -9.07 -15.88 -3.05
CA PRO A 376 -9.67 -15.60 -4.35
C PRO A 376 -9.18 -14.28 -4.98
N THR A 377 -9.00 -13.22 -4.19
CA THR A 377 -8.57 -11.91 -4.67
C THR A 377 -7.18 -11.99 -5.30
N TYR A 378 -6.27 -12.79 -4.71
CA TYR A 378 -4.94 -13.00 -5.27
C TYR A 378 -4.94 -13.82 -6.55
N LEU A 379 -5.98 -14.61 -6.82
CA LEU A 379 -6.15 -15.29 -8.10
C LEU A 379 -6.60 -14.31 -9.19
N GLU A 380 -7.57 -13.46 -8.88
CA GLU A 380 -8.10 -12.43 -9.78
C GLU A 380 -7.04 -11.41 -10.19
N ASP A 381 -6.14 -11.05 -9.26
CA ASP A 381 -5.03 -10.12 -9.50
C ASP A 381 -3.87 -10.72 -10.32
N ARG A 382 -3.87 -12.04 -10.60
CA ARG A 382 -2.76 -12.68 -11.34
C ARG A 382 -2.88 -12.41 -12.84
N LEU A 383 -1.72 -12.12 -13.44
CA LEU A 383 -1.59 -12.02 -14.90
C LEU A 383 -1.64 -13.41 -15.52
N ALA A 384 -2.10 -13.51 -16.77
CA ALA A 384 -2.27 -14.79 -17.46
C ALA A 384 -0.96 -15.60 -17.63
N ASP A 385 0.19 -14.93 -17.59
CA ASP A 385 1.53 -15.51 -17.69
C ASP A 385 2.20 -15.80 -16.34
N ASP A 386 1.49 -15.60 -15.22
CA ASP A 386 2.00 -15.87 -13.88
C ASP A 386 2.39 -17.34 -13.68
N GLU A 387 3.46 -17.59 -12.92
CA GLU A 387 3.98 -18.94 -12.61
C GLU A 387 2.90 -19.83 -11.99
N HIS A 388 1.91 -19.26 -11.29
CA HIS A 388 0.73 -19.97 -10.80
C HIS A 388 0.07 -20.85 -11.86
N HIS A 389 -0.10 -20.29 -13.05
CA HIS A 389 -0.90 -20.92 -14.09
C HIS A 389 -0.16 -22.13 -14.70
N THR A 390 1.13 -22.28 -14.40
CA THR A 390 1.96 -23.44 -14.77
C THR A 390 1.81 -24.63 -13.81
N LEU A 391 1.23 -24.43 -12.63
CA LEU A 391 1.00 -25.50 -11.66
C LEU A 391 0.02 -26.57 -12.21
N PRO A 392 0.12 -27.84 -11.79
CA PRO A 392 -0.83 -28.88 -12.19
C PRO A 392 -2.28 -28.47 -11.90
N ARG A 393 -3.18 -28.76 -12.85
CA ARG A 393 -4.62 -28.51 -12.70
C ARG A 393 -5.31 -29.73 -12.11
N HIS A 394 -6.33 -29.51 -11.29
CA HIS A 394 -7.17 -30.55 -10.71
C HIS A 394 -8.61 -30.04 -10.50
N GLU A 395 -9.58 -30.95 -10.37
CA GLU A 395 -10.99 -30.57 -10.17
C GLU A 395 -11.27 -29.90 -8.81
N ASP A 396 -10.45 -30.22 -7.80
CA ASP A 396 -10.50 -29.62 -6.46
C ASP A 396 -9.86 -28.21 -6.38
N ASP A 397 -9.29 -27.71 -7.49
CA ASP A 397 -8.65 -26.39 -7.51
C ASP A 397 -9.64 -25.31 -7.07
N TYR A 398 -9.21 -24.49 -6.12
CA TYR A 398 -9.96 -23.35 -5.58
C TYR A 398 -11.34 -23.71 -4.99
N SER A 399 -11.53 -24.95 -4.54
CA SER A 399 -12.69 -25.33 -3.75
C SER A 399 -12.59 -24.73 -2.33
N TRP A 400 -12.87 -23.43 -2.21
CA TRP A 400 -12.79 -22.68 -0.96
C TRP A 400 -13.80 -23.18 0.08
N ASP A 401 -14.98 -23.60 -0.35
CA ASP A 401 -15.99 -24.24 0.51
C ASP A 401 -15.42 -25.53 1.13
N ALA A 402 -14.76 -26.38 0.32
CA ALA A 402 -14.13 -27.59 0.85
C ALA A 402 -12.94 -27.27 1.76
N CYS A 403 -12.20 -26.19 1.52
CA CYS A 403 -11.18 -25.71 2.47
C CYS A 403 -11.80 -25.32 3.82
N SER A 404 -12.94 -24.61 3.80
CA SER A 404 -13.69 -24.23 4.99
C SER A 404 -14.27 -25.44 5.73
N ASP A 405 -14.71 -26.46 5.01
CA ASP A 405 -15.33 -27.65 5.61
C ASP A 405 -14.31 -28.66 6.15
N LEU A 406 -13.11 -28.76 5.53
CA LEU A 406 -12.18 -29.87 5.77
C LEU A 406 -10.88 -29.48 6.48
N LEU A 407 -10.50 -28.20 6.50
CA LEU A 407 -9.27 -27.75 7.20
C LEU A 407 -9.51 -27.38 8.67
N PHE A 408 -10.77 -27.36 9.10
CA PHE A 408 -11.18 -26.94 10.44
C PHE A 408 -11.78 -28.10 11.22
N GLN A 409 -11.62 -28.08 12.55
CA GLN A 409 -12.33 -29.02 13.42
C GLN A 409 -13.75 -28.53 13.73
N ASP A 410 -13.88 -27.21 13.94
CA ASP A 410 -15.11 -26.47 14.14
C ASP A 410 -14.92 -25.02 13.64
N HIS A 411 -15.97 -24.21 13.78
CA HIS A 411 -16.03 -22.81 13.34
C HIS A 411 -16.41 -21.89 14.49
N ASP A 412 -16.17 -22.30 15.74
CA ASP A 412 -16.71 -21.63 16.92
C ASP A 412 -16.13 -20.22 17.09
N VAL A 413 -14.92 -19.97 16.56
CA VAL A 413 -14.30 -18.64 16.59
C VAL A 413 -15.15 -17.59 15.85
N LEU A 414 -15.90 -17.99 14.82
CA LEU A 414 -16.75 -17.07 14.04
C LEU A 414 -17.96 -16.58 14.84
N MET A 415 -18.37 -17.30 15.89
CA MET A 415 -19.45 -16.86 16.76
C MET A 415 -19.13 -15.57 17.50
N LEU A 416 -17.84 -15.21 17.64
CA LEU A 416 -17.39 -14.01 18.32
C LEU A 416 -17.75 -12.71 17.58
N PHE A 417 -18.17 -12.80 16.31
CA PHE A 417 -18.67 -11.67 15.53
C PHE A 417 -20.17 -11.40 15.78
N ASP A 418 -20.93 -12.38 16.27
CA ASP A 418 -22.36 -12.21 16.53
C ASP A 418 -22.60 -11.50 17.87
N ALA A 419 -23.03 -10.24 17.80
CA ALA A 419 -23.35 -9.44 18.97
C ALA A 419 -24.45 -10.06 19.85
N SER A 420 -25.32 -10.92 19.28
CA SER A 420 -26.35 -11.64 20.04
C SER A 420 -25.77 -12.75 20.94
N LEU A 421 -24.53 -13.16 20.68
CA LEU A 421 -23.78 -14.17 21.44
C LEU A 421 -22.73 -13.53 22.35
N ALA A 422 -22.84 -12.24 22.67
CA ALA A 422 -21.92 -11.57 23.58
C ALA A 422 -21.77 -12.34 24.92
N GLY A 423 -20.53 -12.58 25.35
CA GLY A 423 -20.22 -13.37 26.54
C GLY A 423 -20.01 -14.87 26.24
N ILE A 424 -20.16 -15.33 25.00
CA ILE A 424 -19.90 -16.72 24.60
C ILE A 424 -18.43 -17.09 24.75
N GLU A 425 -17.53 -16.11 24.82
CA GLU A 425 -16.11 -16.35 24.97
C GLU A 425 -15.74 -17.04 26.30
N ALA A 426 -16.56 -16.88 27.34
CA ALA A 426 -16.28 -17.41 28.66
C ALA A 426 -16.77 -18.86 28.83
N PRO A 427 -15.91 -19.80 29.29
CA PRO A 427 -16.29 -21.21 29.54
C PRO A 427 -17.41 -21.40 30.57
N GLY A 428 -17.65 -20.40 31.42
CA GLY A 428 -18.75 -20.38 32.39
C GLY A 428 -20.12 -20.07 31.78
N ASN A 429 -20.20 -19.67 30.51
CA ASN A 429 -21.45 -19.33 29.85
C ASN A 429 -22.28 -20.59 29.54
N PRO A 430 -23.56 -20.67 29.94
CA PRO A 430 -24.40 -21.83 29.63
C PRO A 430 -24.63 -22.10 28.14
N ALA A 431 -24.46 -21.11 27.27
CA ALA A 431 -24.51 -21.29 25.81
C ALA A 431 -23.22 -21.94 25.28
N HIS A 432 -22.06 -21.49 25.76
CA HIS A 432 -20.73 -22.06 25.45
C HIS A 432 -20.67 -23.55 25.82
N GLN A 433 -21.09 -23.89 27.04
CA GLN A 433 -21.10 -25.28 27.52
C GLN A 433 -22.07 -26.18 26.74
N ARG A 434 -23.16 -25.61 26.21
CA ARG A 434 -24.13 -26.36 25.39
C ARG A 434 -23.63 -26.64 24.00
N LEU A 435 -22.80 -25.75 23.45
CA LEU A 435 -22.21 -25.89 22.13
C LEU A 435 -20.93 -26.71 22.15
N GLY A 436 -20.28 -26.82 23.31
CA GLY A 436 -19.04 -27.57 23.46
C GLY A 436 -17.81 -26.81 22.94
N ALA A 437 -17.92 -25.49 22.80
CA ALA A 437 -16.85 -24.64 22.30
C ALA A 437 -15.61 -24.64 23.21
N GLY A 438 -14.45 -24.40 22.61
CA GLY A 438 -13.19 -24.17 23.32
C GLY A 438 -13.14 -22.83 24.05
N ASP A 439 -12.09 -22.57 24.84
CA ASP A 439 -11.92 -21.28 25.54
C ASP A 439 -11.58 -20.15 24.56
N LEU A 440 -12.61 -19.38 24.18
CA LEU A 440 -12.50 -18.32 23.18
C LEU A 440 -12.09 -16.95 23.77
N ARG A 441 -11.73 -16.87 25.06
CA ARG A 441 -11.21 -15.63 25.66
C ARG A 441 -9.94 -15.18 24.96
N VAL A 442 -9.77 -13.87 24.78
CA VAL A 442 -8.62 -13.26 24.07
C VAL A 442 -7.26 -13.83 24.52
N ASP A 443 -7.08 -14.03 25.82
CA ASP A 443 -5.82 -14.54 26.38
C ASP A 443 -5.55 -16.03 26.05
N SER A 444 -6.61 -16.80 25.79
CA SER A 444 -6.57 -18.24 25.49
C SER A 444 -6.43 -18.55 24.00
N TRP A 445 -6.51 -17.56 23.11
CA TRP A 445 -6.47 -17.76 21.64
C TRP A 445 -5.25 -18.52 21.11
N PHE A 446 -4.17 -18.55 21.88
CA PHE A 446 -2.92 -19.18 21.50
C PHE A 446 -2.59 -20.42 22.33
N GLU A 447 -3.52 -20.88 23.15
CA GLU A 447 -3.43 -22.15 23.85
C GLU A 447 -3.69 -23.28 22.84
N PRO A 448 -2.91 -24.36 22.85
CA PRO A 448 -3.14 -25.47 21.94
C PRO A 448 -4.51 -26.11 22.18
N PHE A 449 -5.18 -26.53 21.12
CA PHE A 449 -6.34 -27.41 21.21
C PHE A 449 -5.97 -28.75 21.87
N ASP A 450 -6.92 -29.37 22.56
CA ASP A 450 -6.70 -30.58 23.38
C ASP A 450 -6.13 -31.79 22.59
N ASN A 451 -6.35 -31.81 21.28
CA ASN A 451 -5.88 -32.85 20.36
C ASN A 451 -4.68 -32.44 19.49
N GLY A 452 -4.19 -31.19 19.62
CA GLY A 452 -3.16 -30.63 18.77
C GLY A 452 -1.73 -30.75 19.33
N VAL A 453 -0.73 -30.82 18.44
CA VAL A 453 0.67 -30.68 18.82
C VAL A 453 1.01 -29.20 18.93
N ALA A 454 1.38 -28.74 20.14
CA ALA A 454 1.77 -27.36 20.36
C ALA A 454 2.95 -26.93 19.48
N ARG A 455 2.83 -25.78 18.81
CA ARG A 455 3.92 -25.14 18.06
C ARG A 455 5.12 -24.84 18.97
N ASN A 456 6.34 -24.92 18.44
CA ASN A 456 7.56 -24.58 19.20
C ASN A 456 7.49 -23.13 19.73
N PRO A 457 7.51 -22.89 21.05
CA PRO A 457 7.38 -21.55 21.62
C PRO A 457 8.57 -20.61 21.32
N GLN A 458 9.73 -21.16 20.90
CA GLN A 458 10.96 -20.42 20.62
C GLN A 458 11.15 -20.01 19.16
N ARG A 459 10.14 -20.19 18.30
CA ARG A 459 10.21 -19.89 16.86
C ARG A 459 10.37 -18.40 16.49
N GLY A 460 10.33 -17.50 17.48
CA GLY A 460 10.60 -16.08 17.30
C GLY A 460 9.46 -15.32 16.64
N PHE A 461 9.79 -14.17 16.06
CA PHE A 461 8.93 -13.32 15.22
C PHE A 461 9.79 -12.82 14.04
N ARG A 462 9.21 -12.66 12.85
CA ARG A 462 9.82 -11.81 11.83
C ARG A 462 9.66 -10.36 12.30
N ARG A 463 10.75 -9.60 12.36
CA ARG A 463 10.82 -8.20 12.87
C ARG A 463 10.78 -8.10 14.39
#